data_AF-A0A842RCL9-F1
#
_entry.id   AF-A0A842RCL9-F1
#
_cell.length_a   1.000
_cell.length_b   1.000
_cell.length_c   1.000
_cell.angle_alpha   90.00
_cell.angle_beta   90.00
_cell.angle_gamma   90.00
#
_symmetry.space_group_name_H-M   'P 1'
#
loop_
_entity.id
_entity.type
_entity.pdbx_description
1 polymer ?
#
loop_
_entity_poly.entity_id
_entity_poly.type
_entity_poly.pdbx_seq_one_letter_code
_entity_poly.pdbx_strand_id
1 'polypeptide(L)'
;MNENRIPQDMDLQAIQELIEEAKQLVEGHNLSLEEVYAEELVEYFSGEAPSGDTITLAKILTNQWLLLHEVIELSELKRMGYDISFELLFTNQKEVYQAHLTATEWELQIAKENDDIEWVKQRIALIPSWLEDPDMPTILRKQCKKLLTMYEDL
;
A
#
# COMPACT_ATOMS: atom_id res chain seq x y z
N MET A 1 -17.58 11.02 -11.85
CA MET A 1 -18.30 9.75 -11.59
C MET A 1 -17.57 9.13 -10.41
N ASN A 2 -18.25 8.60 -9.39
CA ASN A 2 -17.56 8.01 -8.24
C ASN A 2 -16.87 6.70 -8.67
N GLU A 3 -15.55 6.75 -8.81
CA GLU A 3 -14.67 5.67 -9.27
C GLU A 3 -14.20 4.74 -8.13
N ASN A 4 -14.61 5.01 -6.89
CA ASN A 4 -14.35 4.17 -5.70
C ASN A 4 -15.42 3.07 -5.49
N ARG A 5 -16.02 2.55 -6.57
CA ARG A 5 -16.98 1.45 -6.46
C ARG A 5 -16.23 0.13 -6.47
N ILE A 6 -16.56 -0.75 -5.51
CA ILE A 6 -16.26 -2.18 -5.61
C ILE A 6 -16.72 -2.65 -7.00
N PRO A 7 -15.90 -3.44 -7.74
CA PRO A 7 -16.32 -4.02 -9.02
C PRO A 7 -17.73 -4.62 -8.90
N GLN A 8 -18.57 -4.47 -9.92
CA GLN A 8 -20.03 -4.73 -9.83
C GLN A 8 -20.41 -6.15 -9.38
N ASP A 9 -19.45 -7.08 -9.35
CA ASP A 9 -19.63 -8.50 -9.02
C ASP A 9 -18.84 -8.95 -7.78
N MET A 10 -18.19 -8.04 -7.03
CA MET A 10 -17.44 -8.40 -5.82
C MET A 10 -18.21 -8.02 -4.55
N ASP A 11 -18.27 -8.96 -3.61
CA ASP A 11 -18.74 -8.72 -2.25
C ASP A 11 -17.56 -8.71 -1.25
N LEU A 12 -17.86 -8.43 0.02
CA LEU A 12 -16.85 -8.39 1.07
C LEU A 12 -16.16 -9.74 1.28
N GLN A 13 -16.85 -10.85 1.01
CA GLN A 13 -16.25 -12.18 1.11
C GLN A 13 -15.18 -12.39 0.05
N ALA A 14 -15.47 -12.04 -1.21
CA ALA A 14 -14.50 -12.10 -2.30
C ALA A 14 -13.29 -11.18 -2.05
N ILE A 15 -13.51 -9.99 -1.49
CA ILE A 15 -12.40 -9.10 -1.08
C ILE A 15 -11.56 -9.75 0.02
N GLN A 16 -12.19 -10.37 1.02
CA GLN A 16 -11.46 -11.04 2.09
C GLN A 16 -10.62 -12.20 1.55
N GLU A 17 -11.14 -12.98 0.61
CA GLU A 17 -10.40 -14.07 -0.03
C GLU A 17 -9.14 -13.54 -0.75
N LEU A 18 -9.24 -12.42 -1.48
CA LEU A 18 -8.08 -11.77 -2.09
C LEU A 18 -7.08 -11.24 -1.06
N ILE A 19 -7.55 -10.72 0.09
CA ILE A 19 -6.68 -10.29 1.18
C ILE A 19 -5.90 -11.48 1.73
N GLU A 20 -6.54 -12.63 1.93
CA GLU A 20 -5.86 -13.85 2.40
C GLU A 20 -4.86 -14.38 1.36
N GLU A 21 -5.20 -14.33 0.06
CA GLU A 21 -4.26 -14.66 -1.01
C GLU A 21 -3.03 -13.72 -1.02
N ALA A 22 -3.24 -12.42 -0.83
CA ALA A 22 -2.14 -11.47 -0.71
C ALA A 22 -1.28 -11.76 0.54
N LYS A 23 -1.88 -12.10 1.68
CA LYS A 23 -1.16 -12.50 2.89
C LYS A 23 -0.30 -13.76 2.68
N GLN A 24 -0.69 -14.66 1.77
CA GLN A 24 0.16 -15.82 1.44
C GLN A 24 1.47 -15.42 0.77
N LEU A 25 1.53 -14.27 0.07
CA LEU A 25 2.76 -13.77 -0.54
C LEU A 25 3.83 -13.37 0.48
N VAL A 26 3.45 -13.13 1.74
CA VAL A 26 4.40 -12.83 2.82
C VAL A 26 4.87 -14.08 3.56
N GLU A 27 4.31 -15.26 3.25
CA GLU A 27 4.74 -16.51 3.87
C GLU A 27 6.21 -16.81 3.54
N GLY A 28 6.99 -17.19 4.55
CA GLY A 28 8.43 -17.40 4.40
C GLY A 28 9.27 -16.14 4.60
N HIS A 29 8.65 -14.97 4.66
CA HIS A 29 9.31 -13.74 5.10
C HIS A 29 9.18 -13.57 6.62
N ASN A 30 10.11 -12.85 7.24
CA ASN A 30 10.03 -12.49 8.67
C ASN A 30 9.13 -11.26 8.87
N LEU A 31 7.94 -11.29 8.28
CA LEU A 31 6.92 -10.24 8.35
C LEU A 31 5.68 -10.82 9.03
N SER A 32 5.24 -10.19 10.12
CA SER A 32 4.01 -10.53 10.82
C SER A 32 2.97 -9.46 10.53
N LEU A 33 1.82 -9.85 9.98
CA LEU A 33 0.75 -8.91 9.67
C LEU A 33 -0.28 -8.90 10.80
N GLU A 34 -0.79 -7.72 11.12
CA GLU A 34 -2.05 -7.59 11.84
C GLU A 34 -3.19 -8.06 10.93
N GLU A 35 -4.29 -8.52 11.52
CA GLU A 35 -5.45 -8.94 10.75
C GLU A 35 -6.05 -7.74 10.00
N VAL A 36 -6.38 -7.89 8.72
CA VAL A 36 -6.98 -6.82 7.89
C VAL A 36 -8.28 -7.37 7.31
N TYR A 37 -9.37 -6.65 7.56
CA TYR A 37 -10.69 -7.05 7.10
C TYR A 37 -11.09 -6.32 5.82
N ALA A 38 -11.88 -6.97 4.97
CA ALA A 38 -12.41 -6.39 3.74
C ALA A 38 -13.13 -5.05 3.98
N GLU A 39 -13.87 -4.92 5.07
CA GLU A 39 -14.54 -3.68 5.47
C GLU A 39 -13.56 -2.55 5.74
N GLU A 40 -12.41 -2.84 6.35
CA GLU A 40 -11.38 -1.85 6.64
C GLU A 40 -10.75 -1.34 5.34
N LEU A 41 -10.46 -2.23 4.39
CA LEU A 41 -9.94 -1.85 3.08
C LEU A 41 -10.96 -1.01 2.31
N VAL A 42 -12.24 -1.43 2.26
CA VAL A 42 -13.29 -0.68 1.59
C VAL A 42 -13.48 0.70 2.23
N GLU A 43 -13.48 0.78 3.56
CA GLU A 43 -13.64 2.04 4.28
C GLU A 43 -12.46 2.98 4.08
N TYR A 44 -11.22 2.46 4.09
CA TYR A 44 -10.03 3.27 3.86
C TYR A 44 -10.06 3.96 2.49
N PHE A 45 -10.58 3.27 1.48
CA PHE A 45 -10.73 3.76 0.10
C PHE A 45 -12.10 4.40 -0.19
N SER A 46 -12.98 4.57 0.81
CA SER A 46 -14.29 5.19 0.62
C SER A 46 -14.23 6.72 0.52
N GLY A 47 -13.17 7.33 1.08
CA GLY A 47 -12.91 8.77 1.03
C GLY A 47 -12.33 9.26 -0.31
N GLU A 48 -12.47 10.56 -0.57
CA GLU A 48 -11.72 11.23 -1.64
C GLU A 48 -10.27 11.42 -1.19
N ALA A 49 -9.29 10.87 -1.92
CA ALA A 49 -7.88 11.02 -1.56
C ALA A 49 -7.45 12.51 -1.64
N PRO A 50 -6.80 13.08 -0.61
CA PRO A 50 -6.38 14.48 -0.61
C PRO A 50 -5.37 14.83 -1.70
N SER A 51 -4.58 13.85 -2.16
CA SER A 51 -3.54 13.98 -3.19
C SER A 51 -4.06 13.97 -4.63
N GLY A 52 -5.35 13.66 -4.84
CA GLY A 52 -5.87 13.38 -6.19
C GLY A 52 -5.31 12.09 -6.78
N ASP A 53 -4.84 11.16 -5.95
CA ASP A 53 -4.34 9.86 -6.37
C ASP A 53 -5.39 9.11 -7.20
N THR A 54 -4.92 8.53 -8.30
CA THR A 54 -5.76 7.88 -9.32
C THR A 54 -5.88 6.37 -9.10
N ILE A 55 -5.31 5.85 -8.00
CA ILE A 55 -5.39 4.43 -7.68
C ILE A 55 -6.74 4.16 -7.01
N THR A 56 -7.62 3.47 -7.73
CA THR A 56 -8.95 3.08 -7.25
C THR A 56 -8.91 1.73 -6.56
N LEU A 57 -9.88 1.47 -5.67
CA LEU A 57 -10.06 0.15 -5.06
C LEU A 57 -10.16 -0.96 -6.11
N ALA A 58 -10.86 -0.72 -7.23
CA ALA A 58 -10.94 -1.69 -8.33
C ALA A 58 -9.57 -2.03 -8.94
N LYS A 59 -8.67 -1.04 -9.06
CA LYS A 59 -7.30 -1.26 -9.55
C LYS A 59 -6.46 -2.04 -8.53
N ILE A 60 -6.63 -1.75 -7.24
CA ILE A 60 -5.96 -2.47 -6.15
C ILE A 60 -6.37 -3.94 -6.18
N LEU A 61 -7.67 -4.23 -6.20
CA LEU A 61 -8.20 -5.60 -6.17
C LEU A 61 -7.82 -6.46 -7.39
N THR A 62 -7.35 -5.84 -8.48
CA THR A 62 -6.96 -6.55 -9.71
C THR A 62 -5.45 -6.65 -9.90
N ASN A 63 -4.66 -6.11 -8.97
CA ASN A 63 -3.21 -6.16 -9.01
C ASN A 63 -2.68 -6.67 -7.65
N GLN A 64 -2.12 -7.88 -7.66
CA GLN A 64 -1.67 -8.56 -6.44
C GLN A 64 -0.65 -7.75 -5.63
N TRP A 65 0.22 -6.95 -6.29
CA TRP A 65 1.24 -6.16 -5.61
C TRP A 65 0.66 -4.90 -4.99
N LEU A 66 -0.29 -4.25 -5.66
CA LEU A 66 -1.05 -3.16 -5.05
C LEU A 66 -1.86 -3.66 -3.87
N LEU A 67 -2.56 -4.80 -3.99
CA LEU A 67 -3.31 -5.35 -2.87
C LEU A 67 -2.40 -5.72 -1.70
N LEU A 68 -1.26 -6.37 -1.97
CA LEU A 68 -0.25 -6.66 -0.96
C LEU A 68 0.24 -5.39 -0.27
N HIS A 69 0.56 -4.35 -1.04
CA HIS A 69 0.94 -3.04 -0.51
C HIS A 69 -0.11 -2.52 0.48
N GLU A 70 -1.38 -2.47 0.08
CA GLU A 70 -2.43 -1.94 0.94
C GLU A 70 -2.65 -2.80 2.20
N VAL A 71 -2.59 -4.13 2.08
CA VAL A 71 -2.71 -5.02 3.24
C VAL A 71 -1.58 -4.78 4.25
N ILE A 72 -0.34 -4.60 3.78
CA ILE A 72 0.78 -4.29 4.65
C ILE A 72 0.60 -2.89 5.26
N GLU A 73 0.21 -1.89 4.48
CA GLU A 73 0.00 -0.51 4.95
C GLU A 73 -1.04 -0.46 6.08
N LEU A 74 -2.21 -1.09 5.88
CA LEU A 74 -3.26 -1.17 6.91
C LEU A 74 -2.80 -1.97 8.13
N SER A 75 -2.10 -3.08 7.94
CA SER A 75 -1.51 -3.85 9.04
C SER A 75 -0.54 -3.00 9.88
N GLU A 76 0.33 -2.20 9.24
CA GLU A 76 1.26 -1.30 9.94
C GLU A 76 0.52 -0.21 10.72
N LEU A 77 -0.51 0.41 10.13
CA LEU A 77 -1.33 1.41 10.82
C LEU A 77 -2.00 0.82 12.07
N LYS A 78 -2.55 -0.40 11.97
CA LYS A 78 -3.12 -1.12 13.12
C LYS A 78 -2.05 -1.41 14.18
N ARG A 79 -0.85 -1.83 13.78
CA ARG A 79 0.26 -2.08 14.71
C ARG A 79 0.71 -0.81 15.44
N MET A 80 0.60 0.35 14.79
CA MET A 80 0.84 1.66 15.40
C MET A 80 -0.29 2.11 16.34
N GLY A 81 -1.41 1.37 16.40
CA GLY A 81 -2.55 1.63 17.29
C GLY A 81 -3.66 2.48 16.68
N TYR A 82 -3.75 2.55 15.35
CA TYR A 82 -4.81 3.29 14.65
C TYR A 82 -5.96 2.38 14.22
N ASP A 83 -7.19 2.87 14.39
CA ASP A 83 -8.38 2.26 13.80
C ASP A 83 -8.50 2.69 12.34
N ILE A 84 -8.67 1.73 11.43
CA ILE A 84 -8.70 2.02 9.99
C ILE A 84 -9.96 2.79 9.61
N SER A 85 -9.75 3.96 9.01
CA SER A 85 -10.79 4.79 8.41
C SER A 85 -10.18 5.72 7.36
N PHE A 86 -11.00 6.23 6.44
CA PHE A 86 -10.53 7.20 5.44
C PHE A 86 -10.01 8.50 6.08
N GLU A 87 -10.47 8.84 7.30
CA GLU A 87 -10.06 10.07 8.01
C GLU A 87 -8.57 10.09 8.35
N LEU A 88 -7.93 8.91 8.48
CA LEU A 88 -6.50 8.79 8.75
C LEU A 88 -5.63 9.50 7.70
N LEU A 89 -6.08 9.54 6.44
CA LEU A 89 -5.43 10.24 5.34
C LEU A 89 -5.30 11.76 5.59
N PHE A 90 -6.13 12.30 6.49
CA PHE A 90 -6.17 13.72 6.82
C PHE A 90 -5.62 14.01 8.21
N THR A 91 -5.92 13.16 9.20
CA THR A 91 -5.59 13.40 10.60
C THR A 91 -4.21 12.86 11.00
N ASN A 92 -3.68 11.88 10.26
CA ASN A 92 -2.49 11.10 10.63
C ASN A 92 -1.52 10.90 9.47
N GLN A 93 -1.39 11.93 8.61
CA GLN A 93 -0.58 11.88 7.38
C GLN A 93 0.85 11.37 7.60
N LYS A 94 1.51 11.77 8.69
CA LYS A 94 2.89 11.33 8.97
C LYS A 94 2.97 9.81 9.21
N GLU A 95 2.00 9.24 9.91
CA GLU A 95 1.95 7.82 10.18
C GLU A 95 1.49 7.03 8.94
N VAL A 96 0.58 7.58 8.14
CA VAL A 96 0.25 7.05 6.81
C VAL A 96 1.50 7.00 5.92
N TYR A 97 2.28 8.08 5.83
CA TYR A 97 3.55 8.06 5.07
C TYR A 97 4.53 7.00 5.58
N GLN A 98 4.58 6.78 6.89
CA GLN A 98 5.48 5.78 7.47
C GLN A 98 5.00 4.35 7.14
N ALA A 99 3.71 4.08 7.26
CA ALA A 99 3.11 2.81 6.88
C ALA A 99 3.29 2.55 5.38
N HIS A 100 3.03 3.57 4.55
CA HIS A 100 3.20 3.52 3.10
C HIS A 100 4.62 3.14 2.65
N LEU A 101 5.65 3.75 3.26
CA LEU A 101 7.03 3.39 2.95
C LEU A 101 7.39 1.99 3.42
N THR A 102 6.85 1.56 4.56
CA THR A 102 7.06 0.19 5.06
C THR A 102 6.42 -0.83 4.11
N ALA A 103 5.20 -0.56 3.65
CA ALA A 103 4.51 -1.36 2.64
C ALA A 103 5.30 -1.40 1.33
N THR A 104 5.77 -0.25 0.84
CA THR A 104 6.59 -0.17 -0.37
C THR A 104 7.88 -0.99 -0.25
N GLU A 105 8.58 -0.91 0.90
CA GLU A 105 9.81 -1.68 1.13
C GLU A 105 9.57 -3.19 0.97
N TRP A 106 8.50 -3.71 1.59
CA TRP A 106 8.13 -5.12 1.49
C TRP A 106 7.57 -5.52 0.13
N GLU A 107 6.70 -4.71 -0.45
CA GLU A 107 6.13 -4.90 -1.79
C GLU A 107 7.25 -5.10 -2.82
N LEU A 108 8.22 -4.19 -2.85
CA LEU A 108 9.34 -4.24 -3.79
C LEU A 108 10.22 -5.47 -3.56
N GLN A 109 10.47 -5.81 -2.29
CA GLN A 109 11.29 -6.97 -1.95
C GLN A 109 10.61 -8.26 -2.43
N ILE A 110 9.34 -8.46 -2.08
CA ILE A 110 8.58 -9.68 -2.40
C ILE A 110 8.37 -9.77 -3.92
N ALA A 111 8.03 -8.67 -4.59
CA ALA A 111 7.90 -8.65 -6.05
C ALA A 111 9.20 -9.03 -6.76
N LYS A 112 10.34 -8.52 -6.28
CA LYS A 112 11.66 -8.89 -6.81
C LYS A 112 11.99 -10.37 -6.57
N GLU A 113 11.70 -10.90 -5.39
CA GLU A 113 11.93 -12.32 -5.05
C GLU A 113 11.03 -13.26 -5.87
N ASN A 114 9.90 -12.75 -6.39
CA ASN A 114 9.01 -13.45 -7.32
C ASN A 114 9.29 -13.11 -8.81
N ASP A 115 10.49 -12.61 -9.12
CA ASP A 115 10.98 -12.29 -10.46
C ASP A 115 10.15 -11.23 -11.24
N ASP A 116 9.26 -10.47 -10.58
CA ASP A 116 8.48 -9.38 -11.21
C ASP A 116 9.27 -8.06 -11.21
N ILE A 117 10.38 -8.06 -11.96
CA ILE A 117 11.29 -6.92 -12.05
C ILE A 117 10.63 -5.70 -12.72
N GLU A 118 9.68 -5.92 -13.65
CA GLU A 118 8.96 -4.83 -14.31
C GLU A 118 8.07 -4.06 -13.33
N TRP A 119 7.39 -4.77 -12.42
CA TRP A 119 6.66 -4.12 -11.34
C TRP A 119 7.57 -3.28 -10.44
N VAL A 120 8.70 -3.85 -10.01
CA VAL A 120 9.68 -3.17 -9.16
C VAL A 120 10.16 -1.89 -9.83
N LYS A 121 10.50 -1.93 -11.13
CA LYS A 121 10.92 -0.74 -11.90
C LYS A 121 9.84 0.33 -11.95
N GLN A 122 8.61 -0.05 -12.25
CA GLN A 122 7.48 0.88 -12.30
C GLN A 122 7.26 1.57 -10.96
N ARG A 123 7.32 0.81 -9.86
CA ARG A 123 7.09 1.33 -8.51
C ARG A 123 8.24 2.23 -8.04
N ILE A 124 9.50 1.86 -8.30
CA ILE A 124 10.68 2.69 -8.03
C ILE A 124 10.62 4.03 -8.79
N ALA A 125 10.14 4.03 -10.03
CA ALA A 125 10.02 5.25 -10.84
C ALA A 125 9.04 6.28 -10.25
N LEU A 126 8.16 5.90 -9.33
CA LEU A 126 7.25 6.81 -8.64
C LEU A 126 7.91 7.54 -7.46
N ILE A 127 8.89 6.91 -6.79
CA ILE A 127 9.55 7.43 -5.58
C ILE A 127 10.06 8.89 -5.71
N PRO A 128 10.63 9.33 -6.86
CA PRO A 128 11.03 10.72 -7.03
C PRO A 128 9.90 11.73 -6.81
N SER A 129 8.67 11.42 -7.23
CA SER A 129 7.51 12.32 -7.02
C SER A 129 7.18 12.49 -5.53
N TRP A 130 7.35 11.43 -4.72
CA TRP A 130 7.14 11.50 -3.27
C TRP A 130 8.20 12.37 -2.58
N LEU A 131 9.40 12.45 -3.16
CA LEU A 131 10.46 13.35 -2.69
C LEU A 131 10.19 14.82 -3.06
N GLU A 132 9.26 15.09 -3.96
CA GLU A 132 8.82 16.45 -4.33
C GLU A 132 7.63 16.91 -3.49
N ASP A 133 6.88 15.97 -2.88
CA ASP A 133 5.77 16.28 -1.99
C ASP A 133 6.26 17.15 -0.80
N PRO A 134 5.65 18.32 -0.55
CA PRO A 134 6.07 19.23 0.52
C PRO A 134 5.74 18.71 1.93
N ASP A 135 4.71 17.89 2.07
CA ASP A 135 4.22 17.35 3.34
C ASP A 135 4.99 16.10 3.78
N MET A 136 5.73 15.47 2.86
CA MET A 136 6.57 14.30 3.15
C MET A 136 7.62 14.58 4.26
N PRO A 137 7.57 13.86 5.41
CA PRO A 137 8.49 14.07 6.52
C PRO A 137 9.96 13.86 6.15
N THR A 138 10.85 14.76 6.61
CA THR A 138 12.29 14.73 6.28
C THR A 138 12.98 13.42 6.64
N ILE A 139 12.56 12.75 7.72
CA ILE A 139 13.13 11.46 8.11
C ILE A 139 12.80 10.36 7.10
N LEU A 140 11.59 10.38 6.54
CA LEU A 140 11.10 9.41 5.56
C LEU A 140 11.72 9.64 4.18
N ARG A 141 12.09 10.89 3.83
CA ARG A 141 12.86 11.18 2.60
C ARG A 141 14.19 10.43 2.54
N LYS A 142 14.82 10.13 3.68
CA LYS A 142 16.04 9.33 3.72
C LYS A 142 15.77 7.86 3.34
N GLN A 143 14.63 7.31 3.75
CA GLN A 143 14.21 5.96 3.39
C GLN A 143 13.91 5.87 1.88
N CYS A 144 13.19 6.83 1.31
CA CYS A 144 12.99 6.90 -0.16
C CYS A 144 14.30 6.87 -0.93
N LYS A 145 15.30 7.65 -0.50
CA LYS A 145 16.63 7.65 -1.13
C LYS A 145 17.35 6.31 -1.00
N LYS A 146 17.22 5.65 0.15
CA LYS A 146 17.77 4.31 0.37
C LYS A 146 17.13 3.28 -0.58
N LEU A 147 15.81 3.34 -0.76
CA LEU A 147 15.10 2.52 -1.74
C LEU A 147 15.64 2.74 -3.15
N LEU A 148 15.74 3.99 -3.60
CA LEU A 148 16.30 4.32 -4.92
C LEU A 148 17.72 3.73 -5.12
N THR A 149 18.60 3.86 -4.13
CA THR A 149 19.95 3.27 -4.19
C THR A 149 19.94 1.75 -4.18
N MET A 150 19.04 1.10 -3.43
CA MET A 150 18.98 -0.36 -3.35
C MET A 150 18.60 -1.02 -4.67
N TYR A 151 17.85 -0.31 -5.51
CA TYR A 151 17.33 -0.80 -6.78
C TYR A 151 17.94 -0.06 -7.99
N GLU A 152 19.08 0.60 -7.81
CA GLU A 152 19.72 1.42 -8.86
C GLU A 152 20.21 0.62 -10.08
N ASP A 153 20.50 -0.67 -9.86
CA ASP A 153 21.04 -1.60 -10.87
C ASP A 153 19.95 -2.36 -11.65
N LEU A 154 18.66 -2.11 -11.37
CA LEU A 154 17.55 -2.75 -12.10
C LEU A 154 17.23 -2.03 -13.41
#